data_AF-A0A919Y7N4-F1
#
_entry.id   AF-A0A919Y7N4-F1
#
_cell.length_a   1.000
_cell.length_b   1.000
_cell.length_c   1.000
_cell.angle_alpha   90.00
_cell.angle_beta   90.00
_cell.angle_gamma   90.00
#
_symmetry.space_group_name_H-M   'P 1'
#
loop_
_entity.id
_entity.type
_entity.pdbx_description
1 polymer ?
#
loop_
_entity_poly.entity_id
_entity_poly.type
_entity_poly.pdbx_seq_one_letter_code
_entity_poly.pdbx_strand_id
1 'polypeptide(L)'
;MNNELNAVNQWLENQVGQTILIRKEEQGDLDETRVQLEAVEYSEHVPARDEYAEGSSLILHGPGHVINEKGDIPLPRNTFQIYVDGLHETETDESRINLTTDRAKYLIFKLP
;
A
#
# COMPACT_ATOMS: atom_id res chain seq x y z
N MET A 1 -3.20 1.50 -16.79
CA MET A 1 -3.89 1.03 -15.57
C MET A 1 -5.19 0.30 -15.94
N ASN A 2 -5.45 -0.89 -15.38
CA ASN A 2 -6.71 -1.63 -15.61
C ASN A 2 -7.83 -1.10 -14.69
N ASN A 3 -9.08 -1.56 -14.89
CA ASN A 3 -10.24 -1.04 -14.14
C ASN A 3 -10.15 -1.32 -12.63
N GLU A 4 -9.66 -2.49 -12.24
CA GLU A 4 -9.50 -2.91 -10.85
C GLU A 4 -8.50 -2.03 -10.11
N LEU A 5 -7.31 -1.85 -10.69
CA LEU A 5 -6.27 -0.99 -10.13
C LEU A 5 -6.72 0.48 -10.09
N ASN A 6 -7.51 0.93 -11.07
CA ASN A 6 -8.08 2.28 -11.04
C ASN A 6 -9.07 2.47 -9.88
N ALA A 7 -9.89 1.46 -9.55
CA ALA A 7 -10.79 1.51 -8.40
C ALA A 7 -10.01 1.57 -7.07
N VAL A 8 -8.94 0.77 -6.96
CA VAL A 8 -8.03 0.80 -5.80
C VAL A 8 -7.38 2.19 -5.67
N ASN A 9 -6.84 2.73 -6.77
CA ASN A 9 -6.24 4.06 -6.77
C ASN A 9 -7.26 5.14 -6.35
N GLN A 10 -8.45 5.13 -6.92
CA GLN A 10 -9.51 6.08 -6.56
C GLN A 10 -9.93 5.99 -5.09
N TRP A 11 -10.01 4.78 -4.53
CA TRP A 11 -10.32 4.62 -3.12
C TRP A 11 -9.23 5.22 -2.23
N LEU A 12 -7.95 5.01 -2.56
CA LEU A 12 -6.82 5.57 -1.82
C LEU A 12 -6.79 7.10 -1.92
N GLU A 13 -7.03 7.66 -3.10
CA GLU A 13 -7.15 9.10 -3.31
C GLU A 13 -8.25 9.71 -2.43
N ASN A 14 -9.38 9.03 -2.26
CA ASN A 14 -10.46 9.47 -1.36
C ASN A 14 -10.08 9.42 0.13
N GLN A 15 -9.00 8.73 0.51
CA GLN A 15 -8.47 8.72 1.88
C GLN A 15 -7.34 9.74 2.10
N VAL A 16 -6.98 10.55 1.10
CA VAL A 16 -5.98 11.61 1.29
C VAL A 16 -6.42 12.57 2.41
N GLY A 17 -5.50 12.86 3.31
CA GLY A 17 -5.73 13.61 4.56
C GLY A 17 -6.19 12.76 5.74
N GLN A 18 -6.44 11.45 5.56
CA GLN A 18 -6.82 10.52 6.62
C GLN A 18 -5.66 9.61 7.03
N THR A 19 -5.81 8.93 8.16
CA THR A 19 -4.91 7.83 8.53
C THR A 19 -5.50 6.49 8.08
N ILE A 20 -4.69 5.67 7.45
CA ILE A 20 -5.04 4.31 7.05
C ILE A 20 -4.16 3.29 7.78
N LEU A 21 -4.69 2.09 7.97
CA LEU A 21 -3.95 0.92 8.43
C LEU A 21 -3.79 -0.04 7.25
N ILE A 22 -2.56 -0.45 6.99
CA ILE A 22 -2.20 -1.38 5.94
C ILE A 22 -1.68 -2.65 6.61
N ARG A 23 -2.28 -3.80 6.29
CA ARG A 23 -1.72 -5.11 6.58
C ARG A 23 -1.15 -5.68 5.30
N LYS A 24 0.12 -6.10 5.33
CA LYS A 24 0.80 -6.73 4.21
C LYS A 24 1.21 -8.14 4.61
N GLU A 25 0.79 -9.13 3.85
CA GLU A 25 1.21 -10.52 4.01
C GLU A 25 2.06 -10.95 2.81
N GLU A 26 3.32 -11.31 3.06
CA GLU A 26 4.28 -11.78 2.05
C GLU A 26 5.04 -13.00 2.58
N GLN A 27 4.98 -14.12 1.87
CA GLN A 27 5.69 -15.36 2.22
C GLN A 27 5.47 -15.85 3.67
N GLY A 28 4.31 -15.56 4.25
CA GLY A 28 3.95 -15.92 5.63
C GLY A 28 4.38 -14.91 6.70
N ASP A 29 5.04 -13.82 6.31
CA ASP A 29 5.31 -12.67 7.16
C ASP A 29 4.15 -11.67 7.09
N LEU A 30 3.75 -11.13 8.24
CA LEU A 30 2.62 -10.19 8.37
C LEU A 30 3.10 -8.89 9.00
N ASP A 31 3.11 -7.83 8.21
CA ASP A 31 3.41 -6.48 8.64
C ASP A 31 2.14 -5.66 8.81
N GLU A 32 2.05 -4.88 9.87
CA GLU A 32 1.04 -3.81 10.02
C GLU A 32 1.70 -2.44 9.95
N THR A 33 1.17 -1.54 9.13
CA THR A 33 1.70 -0.19 8.95
C THR A 33 0.59 0.85 9.02
N ARG A 34 0.76 1.90 9.83
CA ARG A 34 -0.11 3.08 9.82
C ARG A 34 0.50 4.16 8.95
N VAL A 35 -0.30 4.79 8.09
CA VAL A 35 0.13 5.90 7.24
C VAL A 35 -0.87 7.03 7.36
N GLN A 36 -0.40 8.23 7.69
CA GLN A 36 -1.17 9.46 7.48
C GLN A 36 -1.00 9.83 6.01
N LEU A 37 -2.02 9.56 5.20
CA LEU A 37 -1.93 9.64 3.75
C LEU A 37 -1.98 11.10 3.28
N GLU A 38 -0.94 11.56 2.59
CA GLU A 38 -0.82 12.92 2.07
C GLU A 38 -1.00 12.98 0.55
N ALA A 39 -0.55 11.94 -0.17
CA ALA A 39 -0.77 11.80 -1.61
C ALA A 39 -0.66 10.34 -2.04
N VAL A 40 -1.24 10.03 -3.19
CA VAL A 40 -1.11 8.74 -3.87
C VAL A 40 -0.48 8.98 -5.23
N GLU A 41 0.48 8.14 -5.60
CA GLU A 41 1.15 8.20 -6.90
C GLU A 41 1.16 6.82 -7.52
N TYR A 42 0.67 6.70 -8.76
CA TYR A 42 0.89 5.52 -9.57
C TYR A 42 2.17 5.72 -10.40
N SER A 43 3.09 4.77 -10.32
CA SER A 43 4.30 4.73 -11.13
C SER A 43 4.39 3.41 -11.89
N GLU A 44 4.53 3.48 -13.21
CA GLU A 44 4.71 2.29 -14.07
C GLU A 44 6.11 1.68 -13.92
N HIS A 45 7.08 2.47 -13.46
CA HIS A 45 8.48 2.06 -13.31
C HIS A 45 9.08 2.72 -12.08
N VAL A 46 9.12 2.01 -10.95
CA VAL A 46 9.94 2.41 -9.82
C VAL A 46 11.36 1.89 -10.06
N PRO A 47 12.37 2.75 -10.28
CA PRO A 47 13.74 2.29 -10.49
C PRO A 47 14.24 1.60 -9.23
N ALA A 48 14.59 0.32 -9.37
CA ALA A 48 15.12 -0.46 -8.28
C ALA A 48 16.50 0.11 -7.87
N ARG A 49 16.69 0.38 -6.58
CA ARG A 49 18.01 0.83 -6.07
C ARG A 49 18.97 -0.34 -5.84
N ASP A 50 18.42 -1.54 -5.77
CA ASP A 50 19.09 -2.83 -5.69
C ASP A 50 18.35 -3.78 -6.65
N GLU A 51 18.96 -4.88 -7.08
CA GLU A 51 18.44 -5.84 -8.08
C GLU A 51 17.11 -6.54 -7.70
N TYR A 52 16.41 -6.03 -6.69
CA TYR A 52 15.11 -6.47 -6.25
C TYR A 52 14.06 -5.40 -6.55
N ALA A 53 13.16 -5.79 -7.44
CA ALA A 53 11.84 -5.24 -7.65
C ALA A 53 11.71 -3.91 -8.44
N GLU A 54 12.04 -3.97 -9.72
CA GLU A 54 11.32 -3.20 -10.74
C GLU A 54 9.84 -3.62 -10.75
N GLY A 55 8.95 -2.69 -11.11
CA GLY A 55 7.52 -2.98 -11.16
C GLY A 55 6.61 -1.76 -11.14
N SER A 56 5.37 -1.95 -11.59
CA SER A 56 4.32 -0.96 -11.42
C SER A 56 3.90 -0.89 -9.94
N SER A 57 3.66 0.30 -9.43
CA SER A 57 3.39 0.52 -8.00
C SER A 57 2.42 1.65 -7.73
N LEU A 58 1.66 1.50 -6.65
CA LEU A 58 1.02 2.61 -5.95
C LEU A 58 1.92 3.03 -4.78
N ILE A 59 2.36 4.27 -4.79
CA ILE A 59 3.21 4.89 -3.77
C ILE A 59 2.32 5.78 -2.91
N LEU A 60 2.27 5.47 -1.63
CA LEU A 60 1.51 6.22 -0.63
C LEU A 60 2.47 7.15 0.09
N HIS A 61 2.32 8.45 -0.13
CA HIS A 61 3.14 9.48 0.48
C HIS A 61 2.53 9.93 1.80
N GLY A 62 3.37 10.12 2.81
CA GLY A 62 3.00 10.65 4.12
C GLY A 62 3.70 9.93 5.27
N PRO A 63 3.76 10.55 6.46
CA PRO A 63 4.41 9.96 7.61
C PRO A 63 3.67 8.68 8.03
N GLY A 64 4.42 7.66 8.39
CA GLY A 64 3.85 6.38 8.81
C GLY A 64 4.81 5.57 9.63
N HIS A 65 4.30 4.52 10.25
CA HIS A 65 5.08 3.62 11.08
C HIS A 65 4.66 2.17 10.91
N VAL A 66 5.63 1.26 10.86
CA VAL A 66 5.43 -0.18 11.01
C VAL A 66 5.18 -0.46 12.50
N ILE A 67 4.06 -1.08 12.82
CA ILE A 67 3.64 -1.42 14.18
C ILE A 67 4.39 -2.69 14.60
N ASN A 68 5.15 -2.61 15.69
CA ASN A 68 5.88 -3.74 16.24
C ASN A 68 5.73 -3.82 17.76
N GLU A 69 5.85 -5.02 18.32
CA GLU A 69 5.73 -5.26 19.77
C GLU A 69 6.75 -4.49 20.62
N LYS A 70 7.89 -4.12 20.02
CA LYS A 70 9.00 -3.40 20.67
C LYS A 70 8.97 -1.89 20.44
N GLY A 71 7.96 -1.39 19.72
CA GLY A 71 7.81 0.01 19.36
C GLY A 71 7.72 0.24 17.86
N ASP A 72 7.00 1.28 17.49
CA ASP A 72 6.69 1.65 16.10
C ASP A 72 7.96 2.17 15.38
N ILE A 73 8.23 1.65 14.18
CA ILE A 73 9.40 2.04 13.35
C ILE A 73 8.92 2.97 12.24
N PRO A 74 9.47 4.19 12.09
CA PRO A 74 9.02 5.13 11.06
C PRO A 74 9.32 4.62 9.65
N LEU A 75 8.43 4.94 8.71
CA LEU A 75 8.62 4.62 7.30
C LEU A 75 9.83 5.36 6.72
N PRO A 76 10.72 4.68 5.99
CA PRO A 76 11.77 5.36 5.26
C PRO A 76 11.15 6.30 4.23
N ARG A 77 11.68 7.53 4.15
CA ARG A 77 11.23 8.57 3.22
C ARG A 77 9.76 9.00 3.35
N ASN A 78 9.06 8.59 4.41
CA ASN A 78 7.62 8.83 4.56
C ASN A 78 6.83 8.30 3.35
N THR A 79 7.16 7.08 2.91
CA THR A 79 6.47 6.43 1.80
C THR A 79 6.22 4.97 2.09
N PHE A 80 5.02 4.49 1.76
CA PHE A 80 4.70 3.06 1.68
C PHE A 80 4.46 2.68 0.22
N GLN A 81 5.03 1.56 -0.23
CA GLN A 81 4.92 1.11 -1.62
C GLN A 81 4.11 -0.17 -1.73
N ILE A 82 3.08 -0.15 -2.56
CA ILE A 82 2.29 -1.31 -2.95
C ILE A 82 2.67 -1.66 -4.39
N TYR A 83 3.40 -2.75 -4.57
CA TYR A 83 3.62 -3.30 -5.90
C TYR A 83 2.33 -3.89 -6.45
N VAL A 84 1.99 -3.61 -7.71
CA VAL A 84 0.70 -4.00 -8.32
C VAL A 84 0.85 -4.86 -9.57
N ASP A 85 2.07 -5.30 -9.88
CA ASP A 85 2.28 -6.32 -10.91
C ASP A 85 1.64 -7.65 -10.52
N GLY A 86 1.03 -8.31 -11.51
CA GLY A 86 0.31 -9.56 -11.27
C GLY A 86 -0.91 -9.39 -10.37
N LEU A 87 -1.50 -8.19 -10.29
CA LEU A 87 -2.79 -7.98 -9.63
C LEU A 87 -3.83 -8.93 -10.23
N HIS A 88 -4.42 -9.78 -9.38
CA HIS A 88 -5.39 -10.80 -9.81
C HIS A 88 -6.61 -10.92 -8.89
N GLU A 89 -6.64 -10.20 -7.77
CA GLU A 89 -7.82 -10.11 -6.90
C GLU A 89 -7.89 -8.70 -6.32
N THR A 90 -9.06 -8.06 -6.45
CA THR A 90 -9.36 -6.79 -5.80
C THR A 90 -10.80 -6.77 -5.31
N GLU A 91 -11.00 -6.39 -4.06
CA GLU A 91 -12.31 -6.10 -3.48
C GLU A 91 -12.21 -4.76 -2.76
N THR A 92 -13.11 -3.83 -3.09
CA THR A 92 -13.16 -2.50 -2.48
C THR A 92 -14.54 -2.27 -1.91
N ASP A 93 -14.62 -1.82 -0.65
CA ASP A 93 -15.84 -1.30 -0.04
C ASP A 93 -15.58 0.09 0.57
N GLU A 94 -16.57 0.70 1.23
CA GLU A 94 -16.44 2.06 1.79
C GLU A 94 -15.37 2.19 2.88
N SER A 95 -15.03 1.08 3.55
CA SER A 95 -14.18 1.05 4.75
C SER A 95 -12.83 0.39 4.53
N ARG A 96 -12.70 -0.44 3.49
CA ARG A 96 -11.48 -1.21 3.23
C ARG A 96 -11.26 -1.57 1.77
N ILE A 97 -10.01 -1.92 1.47
CA ILE A 97 -9.58 -2.61 0.26
C ILE A 97 -8.95 -3.94 0.65
N ASN A 98 -9.25 -4.98 -0.11
CA ASN A 98 -8.48 -6.20 -0.20
C ASN A 98 -7.87 -6.30 -1.60
N LEU A 99 -6.55 -6.51 -1.70
CA LEU A 99 -5.88 -6.76 -2.98
C LEU A 99 -4.84 -7.87 -2.88
N THR A 100 -4.77 -8.71 -3.90
CA THR A 100 -3.76 -9.77 -4.05
C THR A 100 -2.97 -9.55 -5.34
N THR A 101 -1.65 -9.63 -5.21
CA THR A 101 -0.67 -9.50 -6.28
C THR A 101 0.22 -10.74 -6.32
N ASP A 102 1.13 -10.84 -7.29
CA ASP A 102 2.08 -11.96 -7.32
C ASP A 102 3.03 -11.97 -6.11
N ARG A 103 3.21 -10.84 -5.44
CA ARG A 103 4.16 -10.69 -4.32
C ARG A 103 3.50 -10.81 -2.96
N ALA A 104 2.37 -10.13 -2.77
CA ALA A 104 1.77 -9.97 -1.46
C ALA A 104 0.25 -9.80 -1.52
N LYS A 105 -0.38 -10.07 -0.38
CA LYS A 105 -1.75 -9.71 -0.07
C LYS A 105 -1.77 -8.46 0.79
N TYR A 106 -2.69 -7.55 0.51
CA TYR A 106 -2.87 -6.34 1.29
C TYR A 106 -4.31 -6.20 1.75
N LEU A 107 -4.48 -5.86 3.03
CA LEU A 107 -5.75 -5.38 3.57
C LEU A 107 -5.54 -3.96 4.07
N ILE A 108 -6.27 -3.01 3.50
CA ILE A 108 -6.14 -1.59 3.80
C ILE A 108 -7.45 -1.13 4.43
N PHE A 109 -7.37 -0.52 5.60
CA PHE A 109 -8.53 -0.04 6.36
C PHE A 109 -8.43 1.47 6.54
N LYS A 110 -9.55 2.16 6.33
CA LYS A 110 -9.72 3.51 6.85
C LYS A 110 -9.79 3.44 8.38
N LEU A 111 -9.02 4.28 9.08
CA LEU A 111 -9.19 4.47 10.52
C LEU A 111 -10.27 5.55 10.79
N PRO A 112 -11.10 5.37 11.83
CA PRO A 112 -12.13 6.34 12.21
C PRO A 112 -11.55 7.63 12.81
#